data_AF-A0A4D5RTU4-F1
#
_entry.id   AF-A0A4D5RTU4-F1
#
_cell.length_a   1.000
_cell.length_b   1.000
_cell.length_c   1.000
_cell.angle_alpha   90.00
_cell.angle_beta   90.00
_cell.angle_gamma   90.00
#
_symmetry.space_group_name_H-M   'P 1'
#
loop_
_entity.id
_entity.type
_entity.pdbx_description
1 polymer ?
#
loop_
_entity_poly.entity_id
_entity_poly.type
_entity_poly.pdbx_seq_one_letter_code
_entity_poly.pdbx_strand_id
1 'polypeptide(L)'
;GLPSSPPRSYDLYSWMERLSNQKEPFVLMIDSLTTILMHEDFEDVYRALMCLSRKACIQLVVALVHEDVHGEREVDQLRRLATTVLAPVATAAGLPLCRVVHRKPGGRVTREEQEFTMEAGFTITNIKKVEQKKVAKEVAKPDPAANLTFNLRLTSDEREARDGLVLPYLKAPSAGGSGEISYVMEREDDFDEEDDPDDDLDF
;
A
#
# COMPACT_ATOMS: atom_id res chain seq x y z
N GLY A 1 24.42 23.18 30.71
CA GLY A 1 23.63 22.34 31.63
C GLY A 1 23.51 20.98 30.99
N LEU A 2 23.76 19.91 31.74
CA LEU A 2 23.50 18.54 31.26
C LEU A 2 22.01 18.41 30.91
N PRO A 3 21.65 17.74 29.81
CA PRO A 3 20.25 17.45 29.53
C PRO A 3 19.72 16.59 30.68
N SER A 4 18.60 17.02 31.26
CA SER A 4 17.87 16.23 32.24
C SER A 4 17.55 14.88 31.62
N SER A 5 18.10 13.81 32.19
CA SER A 5 17.77 12.44 31.79
C SER A 5 16.24 12.27 31.80
N PRO A 6 15.66 11.68 30.75
CA PRO A 6 14.22 11.55 30.63
C PRO A 6 13.65 10.79 31.83
N PRO A 7 12.39 11.06 32.22
CA PRO A 7 11.74 10.32 33.29
C PRO A 7 11.86 8.81 33.04
N ARG A 8 12.18 8.01 34.08
CA ARG A 8 12.32 6.54 34.00
C ARG A 8 11.15 5.79 33.34
N SER A 9 9.99 6.44 33.20
CA SER A 9 8.83 5.90 32.49
C SER A 9 9.00 5.81 30.98
N TYR A 10 9.90 6.61 30.38
CA TYR A 10 10.11 6.68 28.93
C TYR A 10 11.46 6.11 28.48
N ASP A 11 12.27 5.63 29.43
CA ASP A 11 13.54 4.96 29.15
C ASP A 11 13.29 3.61 28.45
N LEU A 12 13.72 3.55 27.18
CA LEU A 12 13.55 2.40 26.30
C LEU A 12 14.26 1.14 26.83
N TYR A 13 15.42 1.30 27.47
CA TYR A 13 16.19 0.17 28.01
C TYR A 13 15.48 -0.48 29.18
N SER A 14 14.97 0.32 30.11
CA SER A 14 14.14 -0.14 31.24
C SER A 14 12.89 -0.88 30.76
N TRP A 15 12.24 -0.42 29.69
CA TRP A 15 11.12 -1.15 29.07
C TRP A 15 11.55 -2.51 28.51
N MET A 16 12.62 -2.52 27.72
CA MET A 16 13.12 -3.75 27.11
C MET A 16 13.52 -4.79 28.14
N GLU A 17 14.15 -4.37 29.24
CA GLU A 17 14.51 -5.25 30.37
C GLU A 17 13.25 -5.84 31.02
N ARG A 18 12.28 -4.99 31.41
CA ARG A 18 11.02 -5.45 32.01
C ARG A 18 10.26 -6.43 31.11
N LEU A 19 10.20 -6.16 29.81
CA LEU A 19 9.53 -7.00 28.82
C LEU A 19 10.32 -8.27 28.51
N SER A 20 11.64 -8.29 28.70
CA SER A 20 12.46 -9.50 28.54
C SER A 20 12.28 -10.53 29.64
N ASN A 21 11.90 -10.09 30.83
CA ASN A 21 11.67 -10.98 31.98
C ASN A 21 10.30 -11.67 31.94
N GLN A 22 9.41 -11.28 31.02
CA GLN A 22 8.09 -11.89 30.86
C GLN A 22 8.17 -13.20 30.08
N LYS A 23 7.66 -14.27 30.69
CA LYS A 23 7.65 -15.62 30.11
C LYS A 23 6.26 -16.05 29.61
N GLU A 24 5.22 -15.49 30.18
CA GLU A 24 3.83 -15.77 29.78
C GLU A 24 3.45 -14.94 28.55
N PRO A 25 2.51 -15.44 27.71
CA PRO A 25 2.04 -14.69 26.55
C PRO A 25 1.17 -13.50 26.95
N PHE A 26 1.42 -12.32 26.36
CA PHE A 26 0.64 -11.10 26.62
C PHE A 26 0.51 -10.20 25.39
N VAL A 27 -0.40 -9.22 25.48
CA VAL A 27 -0.58 -8.13 24.51
C VAL A 27 0.07 -6.87 25.06
N LEU A 28 0.92 -6.22 24.27
CA LEU A 28 1.57 -4.96 24.62
C LEU A 28 0.79 -3.79 24.02
N MET A 29 0.25 -2.92 24.88
CA MET A 29 -0.37 -1.66 24.47
C MET A 29 0.52 -0.49 24.83
N ILE A 30 0.87 0.31 23.83
CA ILE A 30 1.64 1.54 23.93
C ILE A 30 0.67 2.69 23.61
N ASP A 31 0.23 3.38 24.65
CA ASP A 31 -0.75 4.47 24.60
C ASP A 31 -0.25 5.68 23.80
N SER A 32 1.05 5.96 23.81
CA SER A 32 1.66 6.99 22.96
C SER A 32 3.14 6.69 22.68
N LEU A 33 3.41 6.09 21.52
CA LEU A 33 4.78 5.88 21.03
C LEU A 33 5.48 7.22 20.73
N THR A 34 4.70 8.26 20.42
CA THR A 34 5.20 9.63 20.20
C THR A 34 5.98 10.17 21.39
N THR A 35 5.58 9.86 22.62
CA THR A 35 6.33 10.30 23.81
C THR A 35 7.75 9.74 23.86
N ILE A 36 7.93 8.48 23.47
CA ILE A 36 9.23 7.81 23.45
C ILE A 36 10.08 8.37 22.31
N LEU A 37 9.49 8.51 21.12
CA LEU A 37 10.15 9.07 19.93
C LEU A 37 10.61 10.53 20.12
N MET A 38 10.04 11.28 21.07
CA MET A 38 10.49 12.64 21.41
C MET A 38 11.70 12.67 22.35
N HIS A 39 12.06 11.55 22.99
CA HIS A 39 13.12 11.48 23.99
C HIS A 39 14.27 10.55 23.61
N GLU A 40 14.03 9.60 22.71
CA GLU A 40 14.98 8.58 22.26
C GLU A 40 15.20 8.69 20.75
N ASP A 41 16.34 8.21 20.26
CA ASP A 41 16.64 8.19 18.83
C ASP A 41 15.67 7.27 18.07
N PHE A 42 15.18 7.74 16.92
CA PHE A 42 14.21 7.00 16.10
C PHE A 42 14.67 5.57 15.78
N GLU A 43 15.96 5.40 15.45
CA GLU A 43 16.52 4.08 15.11
C GLU A 43 16.45 3.10 16.28
N ASP A 44 16.73 3.57 17.50
CA ASP A 44 16.71 2.72 18.69
C ASP A 44 15.28 2.28 19.00
N VAL A 45 14.32 3.20 18.94
CA VAL A 45 12.90 2.89 19.11
C VAL A 45 12.42 1.93 18.03
N TYR A 46 12.80 2.16 16.77
CA TYR A 46 12.44 1.29 15.66
C TYR A 46 12.98 -0.14 15.84
N ARG A 47 14.27 -0.28 16.18
CA ARG A 47 14.90 -1.58 16.47
C ARG A 47 14.25 -2.26 17.66
N ALA A 48 13.93 -1.53 18.72
CA ALA A 48 13.24 -2.08 19.87
C ALA A 48 11.85 -2.63 19.49
N LEU A 49 11.05 -1.90 18.71
CA LEU A 49 9.76 -2.39 18.22
C LEU A 49 9.91 -3.63 17.33
N MET A 50 10.92 -3.66 16.45
CA MET A 50 11.26 -4.86 15.67
C MET A 50 11.59 -6.05 16.57
N CYS A 51 12.42 -5.89 17.58
CA CYS A 51 12.75 -6.95 18.52
C CYS A 51 11.52 -7.41 19.32
N LEU A 52 10.69 -6.49 19.80
CA LEU A 52 9.48 -6.80 20.56
C LEU A 52 8.46 -7.57 19.72
N SER A 53 8.21 -7.16 18.48
CA SER A 53 7.30 -7.85 17.56
C SER A 53 7.71 -9.28 17.20
N ARG A 54 8.99 -9.63 17.39
CA ARG A 54 9.52 -10.99 17.14
C ARG A 54 9.60 -11.84 18.42
N LYS A 55 9.32 -11.29 19.60
CA LYS A 55 9.35 -12.05 20.85
C LYS A 55 8.15 -13.00 20.95
N ALA A 56 8.43 -14.28 21.20
CA ALA A 56 7.41 -15.32 21.31
C ALA A 56 6.36 -15.09 22.42
N CYS A 57 6.73 -14.38 23.50
CA CYS A 57 5.79 -14.02 24.58
C CYS A 57 4.87 -12.84 24.23
N ILE A 58 5.12 -12.11 23.13
CA ILE A 58 4.29 -10.97 22.74
C ILE A 58 3.38 -11.40 21.59
N GLN A 59 2.09 -11.51 21.88
CA GLN A 59 1.09 -11.95 20.89
C GLN A 59 0.68 -10.83 19.93
N LEU A 60 0.65 -9.60 20.43
CA LEU A 60 0.26 -8.41 19.68
C LEU A 60 0.88 -7.17 20.31
N VAL A 61 1.39 -6.27 19.46
CA VAL A 61 1.82 -4.92 19.83
C VAL A 61 0.86 -3.93 19.21
N VAL A 62 0.24 -3.09 20.03
CA VAL A 62 -0.60 -1.97 19.58
C VAL A 62 0.07 -0.69 20.05
N ALA A 63 0.34 0.23 19.13
CA ALA A 63 0.98 1.50 19.44
C ALA A 63 0.24 2.66 18.76
N LEU A 64 -0.02 3.72 19.50
CA LEU A 64 -0.58 4.96 18.98
C LEU A 64 0.55 5.94 18.66
N VAL A 65 0.48 6.55 17.47
CA VAL A 65 1.43 7.55 16.99
C VAL A 65 0.67 8.78 16.51
N HIS A 66 1.09 9.95 16.94
CA HIS A 66 0.62 11.24 16.44
C HIS A 66 1.49 11.66 15.25
N GLU A 67 0.96 11.54 14.03
CA GLU A 67 1.71 11.77 12.78
C GLU A 67 2.13 13.23 12.56
N ASP A 68 1.46 14.17 13.23
CA ASP A 68 1.74 15.61 13.16
C ASP A 68 3.00 16.04 13.93
N VAL A 69 3.55 15.15 14.76
CA VAL A 69 4.75 15.41 15.58
C VAL A 69 6.04 14.90 14.92
N HIS A 70 5.94 13.93 13.99
CA HIS A 70 7.09 13.23 13.41
C HIS A 70 7.27 13.54 11.92
N GLY A 71 8.46 13.30 11.38
CA GLY A 71 8.70 13.45 9.95
C GLY A 71 7.96 12.39 9.13
N GLU A 72 7.52 12.74 7.91
CA GLU A 72 6.83 11.81 7.00
C GLU A 72 7.63 10.52 6.79
N ARG A 73 8.96 10.63 6.66
CA ARG A 73 9.87 9.49 6.47
C ARG A 73 9.88 8.53 7.67
N GLU A 74 9.79 9.04 8.89
CA GLU A 74 9.79 8.25 10.13
C GLU A 74 8.46 7.53 10.29
N VAL A 75 7.35 8.26 10.09
CA VAL A 75 5.99 7.71 10.10
C VAL A 75 5.86 6.58 9.06
N ASP A 76 6.39 6.78 7.85
CA ASP A 76 6.36 5.76 6.80
C ASP A 76 7.19 4.51 7.15
N GLN A 77 8.31 4.67 7.85
CA GLN A 77 9.08 3.54 8.36
C GLN A 77 8.29 2.75 9.40
N LEU A 78 7.64 3.43 10.35
CA LEU A 78 6.77 2.78 11.34
C LEU A 78 5.59 2.05 10.69
N ARG A 79 4.96 2.65 9.67
CA ARG A 79 3.89 2.01 8.87
C ARG A 79 4.36 0.78 8.09
N ARG A 80 5.64 0.72 7.71
CA ARG A 80 6.24 -0.46 7.07
C ARG A 80 6.50 -1.58 8.07
N LEU A 81 6.84 -1.24 9.32
CA LEU A 81 7.00 -2.20 10.39
C LEU A 81 5.67 -2.83 10.83
N ALA A 82 4.59 -2.04 10.83
CA ALA A 82 3.27 -2.52 11.24
C ALA A 82 2.65 -3.50 10.22
N THR A 83 2.06 -4.58 10.74
CA THR A 83 1.22 -5.49 9.94
C THR A 83 -0.14 -4.88 9.62
N THR A 84 -0.69 -4.10 10.55
CA THR A 84 -1.96 -3.38 10.38
C THR A 84 -1.80 -1.94 10.83
N VAL A 85 -2.24 -1.00 9.99
CA VAL A 85 -2.30 0.43 10.31
C VAL A 85 -3.75 0.88 10.29
N LEU A 86 -4.18 1.52 11.38
CA LEU A 86 -5.48 2.15 11.53
C LEU A 86 -5.27 3.65 11.57
N ALA A 87 -5.79 4.37 10.57
CA ALA A 87 -5.70 5.81 10.48
C ALA A 87 -7.11 6.42 10.57
N PRO A 88 -7.53 6.93 11.74
CA PRO A 88 -8.79 7.65 11.89
C PRO A 88 -8.79 8.92 11.04
N VAL A 89 -9.91 9.19 10.36
CA VAL A 89 -10.10 10.36 9.50
C VAL A 89 -11.39 11.06 9.92
N ALA A 90 -11.25 12.33 10.31
CA ALA A 90 -12.40 13.19 10.58
C ALA A 90 -13.01 13.65 9.26
N THR A 91 -14.33 13.48 9.10
CA THR A 91 -15.08 13.92 7.92
C THR A 91 -15.90 15.15 8.28
N ALA A 92 -15.89 16.18 7.41
CA ALA A 92 -16.50 17.48 7.73
C ALA A 92 -18.04 17.46 7.87
N ALA A 93 -18.72 16.43 7.37
CA ALA A 93 -20.18 16.34 7.33
C ALA A 93 -20.73 14.90 7.38
N GLY A 94 -19.91 13.91 7.76
CA GLY A 94 -20.23 12.48 7.64
C GLY A 94 -19.96 11.68 8.90
N LEU A 95 -20.14 10.36 8.81
CA LEU A 95 -19.71 9.42 9.84
C LEU A 95 -18.17 9.41 9.91
N PRO A 96 -17.57 9.19 11.10
CA PRO A 96 -16.14 9.05 11.22
C PRO A 96 -15.66 7.82 10.44
N LEU A 97 -14.52 7.98 9.77
CA LEU A 97 -13.92 6.95 8.93
C LEU A 97 -12.61 6.47 9.55
N CYS A 98 -12.29 5.20 9.37
CA CYS A 98 -10.96 4.65 9.62
C CYS A 98 -10.42 4.06 8.33
N ARG A 99 -9.26 4.54 7.88
CA ARG A 99 -8.52 3.88 6.81
C ARG A 99 -7.71 2.74 7.41
N VAL A 100 -7.95 1.53 6.92
CA VAL A 100 -7.31 0.31 7.37
C VAL A 100 -6.37 -0.18 6.27
N VAL A 101 -5.10 -0.35 6.62
CA VAL A 101 -4.11 -1.02 5.78
C VAL A 101 -3.66 -2.27 6.50
N HIS A 102 -3.83 -3.43 5.87
CA HIS A 102 -3.42 -4.71 6.44
C HIS A 102 -2.51 -5.47 5.48
N ARG A 103 -1.37 -5.94 5.99
CA ARG A 103 -0.35 -6.72 5.28
C ARG A 103 -0.48 -8.18 5.68
N LYS A 104 -0.83 -9.03 4.72
CA LYS A 104 -0.93 -10.47 4.95
C LYS A 104 0.47 -11.12 4.94
N PRO A 105 0.65 -12.28 5.58
CA PRO A 105 1.93 -13.00 5.57
C PRO A 105 2.50 -13.29 4.17
N GLY A 106 1.65 -13.47 3.16
CA GLY A 106 2.06 -13.64 1.76
C GLY A 106 2.33 -12.33 1.00
N GLY A 107 2.70 -11.24 1.68
CA GLY A 107 3.03 -9.93 1.08
C GLY A 107 1.83 -9.12 0.56
N ARG A 108 0.69 -9.75 0.29
CA ARG A 108 -0.52 -9.07 -0.20
C ARG A 108 -0.99 -8.00 0.79
N VAL A 109 -1.16 -6.78 0.30
CA VAL A 109 -1.67 -5.65 1.08
C VAL A 109 -3.14 -5.40 0.73
N THR A 110 -4.00 -5.31 1.75
CA THR A 110 -5.39 -4.89 1.61
C THR A 110 -5.57 -3.49 2.18
N ARG A 111 -6.24 -2.62 1.42
CA ARG A 111 -6.59 -1.26 1.84
C ARG A 111 -8.10 -1.11 1.79
N GLU A 112 -8.68 -0.62 2.87
CA GLU A 112 -10.11 -0.37 2.96
C GLU A 112 -10.40 0.83 3.85
N GLU A 113 -11.58 1.38 3.66
CA GLU A 113 -12.09 2.49 4.43
C GLU A 113 -13.34 1.98 5.15
N GLN A 114 -13.40 2.19 6.45
CA GLN A 114 -14.48 1.71 7.31
C GLN A 114 -15.16 2.89 7.99
N GLU A 115 -16.46 3.04 7.81
CA GLU A 115 -17.29 3.96 8.59
C GLU A 115 -17.70 3.30 9.90
N PHE A 116 -17.78 4.08 10.96
CA PHE A 116 -18.24 3.61 12.27
C PHE A 116 -19.06 4.69 12.99
N THR A 117 -19.75 4.30 14.06
CA THR A 117 -20.40 5.21 14.99
C THR A 117 -19.70 5.15 16.34
N MET A 118 -19.51 6.30 16.98
CA MET A 118 -18.97 6.37 18.33
C MET A 118 -20.08 6.80 19.29
N GLU A 119 -20.42 5.92 20.23
CA GLU A 119 -21.47 6.15 21.23
C GLU A 119 -20.92 6.91 22.45
N ALA A 120 -21.83 7.35 23.33
CA ALA A 120 -21.44 7.90 24.62
C ALA A 120 -20.61 6.86 25.41
N GLY A 121 -19.44 7.26 25.89
CA GLY A 121 -18.51 6.35 26.59
C GLY A 121 -17.41 5.74 25.72
N PHE A 122 -17.18 6.25 24.50
CA PHE A 122 -16.11 5.82 23.58
C PHE A 122 -16.26 4.40 23.02
N THR A 123 -17.48 3.86 23.05
CA THR A 123 -17.79 2.57 22.42
C THR A 123 -17.96 2.75 20.90
N ILE A 124 -17.21 1.98 20.13
CA ILE A 124 -17.30 1.99 18.66
C ILE A 124 -18.30 0.91 18.22
N THR A 125 -19.31 1.31 17.44
CA THR A 125 -20.35 0.43 16.89
C THR A 125 -20.56 0.67 15.39
N ASN A 126 -21.42 -0.14 14.76
CA ASN A 126 -21.82 0.00 13.34
C ASN A 126 -20.65 0.05 12.33
N ILE A 127 -19.57 -0.71 12.58
CA ILE A 127 -18.40 -0.75 11.69
C ILE A 127 -18.82 -1.36 10.34
N LYS A 128 -18.68 -0.57 9.26
CA LYS A 128 -19.06 -0.96 7.90
C LYS A 128 -17.97 -0.57 6.91
N LYS A 129 -17.65 -1.48 6.00
CA LYS A 129 -16.75 -1.20 4.89
C LYS A 129 -17.43 -0.26 3.90
N VAL A 130 -16.78 0.84 3.56
CA VAL A 130 -17.22 1.76 2.51
C VAL A 130 -16.90 1.12 1.17
N GLU A 131 -17.95 0.74 0.44
CA GLU A 131 -17.80 0.39 -0.96
C GLU A 131 -17.50 1.65 -1.74
N GLN A 132 -16.27 1.78 -2.23
CA GLN A 132 -15.93 2.79 -3.22
C GLN A 132 -16.75 2.50 -4.47
N LYS A 133 -17.95 3.09 -4.59
CA LYS A 133 -18.56 3.30 -5.90
C LYS A 133 -17.50 4.01 -6.71
N LYS A 134 -16.94 3.33 -7.72
CA LYS A 134 -16.18 3.97 -8.79
C LYS A 134 -17.14 4.97 -9.42
N VAL A 135 -17.21 6.18 -8.88
CA VAL A 135 -17.64 7.33 -9.65
C VAL A 135 -16.55 7.41 -10.70
N ALA A 136 -16.85 6.85 -11.87
CA ALA A 136 -16.08 7.13 -13.06
C ALA A 136 -16.13 8.65 -13.16
N LYS A 137 -15.06 9.30 -12.68
CA LYS A 137 -14.77 10.65 -13.05
C LYS A 137 -14.63 10.53 -14.56
N GLU A 138 -15.63 10.94 -15.32
CA GLU A 138 -15.48 11.26 -16.73
C GLU A 138 -14.45 12.40 -16.78
N VAL A 139 -13.19 12.05 -16.58
CA VAL A 139 -12.10 12.80 -17.15
C VAL A 139 -12.30 12.51 -18.63
N ALA A 140 -12.93 13.46 -19.34
CA ALA A 140 -12.92 13.46 -20.79
C ALA A 140 -11.48 13.15 -21.19
N LYS A 141 -11.23 11.94 -21.71
CA LYS A 141 -9.89 11.57 -22.16
C LYS A 141 -9.50 12.66 -23.15
N PRO A 142 -8.43 13.44 -22.90
CA PRO A 142 -7.95 14.34 -23.93
C PRO A 142 -7.66 13.48 -25.15
N ASP A 143 -8.20 13.89 -26.29
CA ASP A 143 -7.97 13.16 -27.54
C ASP A 143 -6.45 13.03 -27.73
N PRO A 144 -5.89 11.81 -27.75
CA PRO A 144 -4.45 11.61 -27.86
C PRO A 144 -3.84 12.21 -29.14
N ALA A 145 -4.67 12.49 -30.16
CA ALA A 145 -4.25 13.15 -31.38
C ALA A 145 -4.30 14.68 -31.33
N ALA A 146 -4.78 15.30 -30.23
CA ALA A 146 -5.03 16.74 -30.18
C ALA A 146 -3.75 17.62 -30.21
N ASN A 147 -2.59 17.08 -29.81
CA ASN A 147 -1.33 17.82 -29.72
C ASN A 147 -0.27 17.37 -30.75
N LEU A 148 -0.68 16.70 -31.82
CA LEU A 148 0.25 16.29 -32.86
C LEU A 148 0.46 17.42 -33.86
N THR A 149 1.71 17.59 -34.33
CA THR A 149 2.06 18.56 -35.37
C THR A 149 1.57 18.15 -36.77
N PHE A 150 0.96 16.97 -36.88
CA PHE A 150 0.36 16.42 -38.08
C PHE A 150 -0.99 15.77 -37.72
N ASN A 151 -1.94 15.80 -38.65
CA ASN A 151 -3.29 15.32 -38.42
C ASN A 151 -3.37 13.79 -38.66
N LEU A 152 -3.72 13.03 -37.62
CA LEU A 152 -3.98 11.58 -37.73
C LEU A 152 -5.39 11.24 -38.19
N ARG A 153 -6.27 12.23 -38.34
CA ARG A 153 -7.65 12.02 -38.78
C ARG A 153 -7.73 12.13 -40.29
N LEU A 154 -8.33 11.13 -40.92
CA LEU A 154 -8.73 11.21 -42.32
C LEU A 154 -9.89 12.18 -42.46
N THR A 155 -9.83 13.02 -43.48
CA THR A 155 -10.99 13.78 -43.98
C THR A 155 -12.05 12.82 -44.54
N SER A 156 -13.27 13.32 -44.76
CA SER A 156 -14.36 12.52 -45.37
C SER A 156 -13.92 11.88 -46.68
N ASP A 157 -13.24 12.66 -47.50
CA ASP A 157 -12.87 12.30 -48.87
C ASP A 157 -11.73 11.27 -48.88
N GLU A 158 -10.75 11.41 -47.98
CA GLU A 158 -9.67 10.44 -47.80
C GLU A 158 -10.18 9.11 -47.24
N ARG A 159 -11.20 9.16 -46.37
CA ARG A 159 -11.83 7.95 -45.84
C ARG A 159 -12.59 7.21 -46.93
N GLU A 160 -13.35 7.93 -47.76
CA GLU A 160 -14.07 7.34 -48.90
C GLU A 160 -13.10 6.75 -49.93
N ALA A 161 -11.99 7.43 -50.20
CA ALA A 161 -10.92 6.92 -51.07
C ALA A 161 -10.25 5.66 -50.50
N ARG A 162 -9.99 5.61 -49.20
CA ARG A 162 -9.43 4.42 -48.53
C ARG A 162 -10.40 3.24 -48.59
N ASP A 163 -11.68 3.48 -48.31
CA ASP A 163 -12.70 2.42 -48.27
C ASP A 163 -13.02 1.90 -49.69
N GLY A 164 -12.85 2.72 -50.73
CA GLY A 164 -12.94 2.32 -52.13
C GLY A 164 -11.68 1.64 -52.71
N LEU A 165 -10.58 1.59 -51.95
CA LEU A 165 -9.32 0.99 -52.38
C LEU A 165 -9.40 -0.54 -52.31
N VAL A 166 -9.41 -1.22 -53.46
CA VAL A 166 -9.37 -2.68 -53.52
C VAL A 166 -7.94 -3.18 -53.26
N LEU A 167 -7.70 -3.77 -52.09
CA LEU A 167 -6.41 -4.33 -51.73
C LEU A 167 -6.15 -5.65 -52.52
N PRO A 168 -5.09 -5.74 -53.35
CA PRO A 168 -4.88 -6.85 -54.29
C PRO A 168 -4.81 -8.25 -53.65
N TYR A 169 -4.39 -8.32 -52.38
CA TYR A 169 -4.16 -9.57 -51.65
C TYR A 169 -5.19 -9.83 -50.54
N LEU A 170 -6.15 -8.93 -50.34
CA LEU A 170 -7.21 -9.07 -49.35
C LEU A 170 -8.46 -9.72 -49.97
N LYS A 171 -8.27 -10.70 -50.86
CA LYS A 171 -9.38 -11.51 -51.37
C LYS A 171 -9.92 -12.35 -50.21
N ALA A 172 -11.22 -12.27 -49.98
CA ALA A 172 -11.95 -13.16 -49.08
C ALA A 172 -11.55 -14.63 -49.33
N PRO A 173 -11.54 -15.50 -48.30
CA PRO A 173 -11.16 -16.90 -48.42
C PRO A 173 -12.22 -17.64 -49.24
N SER A 174 -12.12 -17.57 -50.56
CA SER A 174 -12.90 -18.37 -51.50
C SER A 174 -11.96 -19.11 -52.45
N ALA A 175 -11.12 -19.97 -51.86
CA ALA A 175 -10.66 -21.24 -52.41
C ALA A 175 -9.49 -21.79 -51.56
N GLY A 176 -9.79 -22.68 -50.61
CA GLY A 176 -8.90 -23.78 -50.23
C GLY A 176 -7.61 -23.50 -49.45
N GLY A 177 -7.38 -22.31 -48.90
CA GLY A 177 -6.24 -22.05 -48.01
C GLY A 177 -6.65 -21.17 -46.84
N SER A 178 -6.70 -21.75 -45.64
CA SER A 178 -6.88 -20.99 -44.40
C SER A 178 -5.63 -20.15 -44.17
N GLY A 179 -5.70 -18.86 -44.53
CA GLY A 179 -4.79 -17.83 -44.02
C GLY A 179 -5.05 -17.56 -42.53
N GLU A 180 -5.14 -18.64 -41.74
CA GLU A 180 -5.31 -18.60 -40.30
C GLU A 180 -3.91 -18.36 -39.72
N ILE A 181 -3.69 -17.13 -39.25
CA ILE A 181 -2.50 -16.81 -38.47
C ILE A 181 -2.79 -17.33 -37.05
N SER A 182 -2.41 -18.58 -36.79
CA SER A 182 -2.48 -19.17 -35.46
C SER A 182 -1.28 -18.71 -34.64
N TYR A 183 -1.53 -17.96 -33.57
CA TYR A 183 -0.54 -17.70 -32.54
C TYR A 183 -0.58 -18.84 -31.53
N VAL A 184 0.47 -19.66 -31.49
CA VAL A 184 0.68 -20.63 -30.43
C VAL A 184 1.58 -19.95 -29.41
N MET A 185 1.10 -19.76 -28.18
CA MET A 185 1.99 -19.36 -27.07
C MET A 185 2.89 -20.55 -26.77
N GLU A 186 4.12 -20.53 -27.28
CA GLU A 186 5.15 -21.48 -26.87
C GLU A 186 5.49 -21.21 -25.40
N ARG A 187 5.55 -22.28 -24.61
CA ARG A 187 5.75 -22.25 -23.15
C ARG A 187 7.18 -21.84 -22.73
N GLU A 188 7.95 -21.29 -23.67
CA GLU A 188 9.35 -20.87 -23.50
C GLU A 188 9.49 -19.33 -23.43
N ASP A 189 8.39 -18.59 -23.42
CA ASP A 189 8.38 -17.13 -23.19
C ASP A 189 7.85 -16.77 -21.79
N ASP A 190 7.81 -17.77 -20.90
CA ASP A 190 7.67 -17.59 -19.45
C ASP A 190 9.06 -17.83 -18.83
N PHE A 191 9.62 -16.74 -18.29
CA PHE A 191 10.78 -16.68 -17.39
C PHE A 191 12.17 -16.83 -18.02
N ASP A 192 12.79 -15.67 -18.23
CA ASP A 192 14.13 -15.46 -17.69
C ASP A 192 14.16 -15.95 -16.23
N GLU A 193 14.58 -17.19 -16.03
CA GLU A 193 15.39 -17.53 -14.85
C GLU A 193 16.69 -16.71 -14.98
N GLU A 194 16.62 -15.38 -14.89
CA GLU A 194 17.75 -14.57 -14.48
C GLU A 194 18.04 -15.04 -13.06
N ASP A 195 19.11 -15.84 -12.92
CA ASP A 195 19.82 -16.04 -11.66
C ASP A 195 19.87 -14.69 -10.93
N ASP A 196 19.20 -14.58 -9.77
CA ASP A 196 19.26 -13.38 -8.95
C ASP A 196 20.75 -13.11 -8.65
N PRO A 197 21.35 -12.02 -9.14
CA PRO A 197 22.79 -11.74 -9.00
C PRO A 197 23.21 -11.36 -7.57
N ASP A 198 22.34 -11.64 -6.59
CA ASP A 198 22.53 -11.42 -5.15
C ASP A 198 22.77 -12.74 -4.39
N ASP A 199 22.68 -13.92 -5.05
CA ASP A 199 22.77 -15.24 -4.38
C ASP A 199 24.21 -15.67 -3.99
N ASP A 200 25.22 -14.88 -4.37
CA ASP A 200 26.64 -14.99 -3.98
C ASP A 200 27.12 -13.86 -3.05
N LEU A 201 26.20 -13.05 -2.51
CA LEU A 201 26.50 -12.00 -1.53
C LEU A 201 26.40 -12.53 -0.08
N ASP A 202 27.41 -13.30 0.33
CA ASP A 202 27.67 -13.55 1.75
C ASP A 202 28.15 -12.25 2.43
N PHE A 203 27.26 -11.59 3.20
CA PHE A 203 27.58 -10.48 4.11
C PHE A 203 27.25 -10.80 5.57
#